data_AF-A0A344TW48-F1
#
_entry.id   AF-A0A344TW48-F1
#
_cell.length_a   1.000
_cell.length_b   1.000
_cell.length_c   1.000
_cell.angle_alpha   90.00
_cell.angle_beta   90.00
_cell.angle_gamma   90.00
#
_symmetry.space_group_name_H-M   'P 1'
#
loop_
_entity.id
_entity.type
_entity.pdbx_description
1 polymer ?
#
loop_
_entity_poly.entity_id
_entity_poly.type
_entity_poly.pdbx_seq_one_letter_code
_entity_poly.pdbx_strand_id
1 'polypeptide(L)' 'MDQQTPPPDPSGTEPEPAVCARCGTRSPGGAPPTWTCSVENGTRQYFCVDCARANLRAIEGRLDSSWW' A
#
# COMPACT_ATOMS: atom_id res chain seq x y z
N MET A 1 11.22 -10.77 -34.81
CA MET A 1 10.88 -9.78 -33.75
C MET A 1 9.95 -10.53 -32.81
N ASP A 2 10.55 -11.31 -31.94
CA ASP A 2 9.87 -12.32 -31.14
C ASP A 2 9.70 -11.72 -29.75
N GLN A 3 8.48 -11.27 -29.43
CA GLN A 3 8.18 -10.67 -28.14
C GLN A 3 8.09 -11.79 -27.10
N GLN A 4 9.20 -12.03 -26.39
CA GLN A 4 9.20 -12.88 -25.19
C GLN A 4 8.25 -12.25 -24.15
N THR A 5 7.10 -12.87 -23.98
CA THR A 5 6.18 -12.59 -22.87
C THR A 5 6.84 -13.15 -21.59
N PRO A 6 7.07 -12.35 -20.54
CA PRO A 6 7.62 -12.87 -19.30
C PRO A 6 6.66 -13.91 -18.70
N PRO A 7 7.17 -14.99 -18.09
CA PRO A 7 6.32 -16.00 -17.46
C PRO A 7 5.56 -15.36 -16.28
N PRO A 8 4.32 -15.81 -16.00
CA PRO A 8 3.64 -15.43 -14.77
C PRO A 8 4.46 -15.92 -13.57
N ASP A 9 4.84 -15.00 -12.68
CA ASP A 9 5.51 -15.33 -11.42
C ASP A 9 4.72 -16.41 -10.66
N PRO A 10 5.31 -17.57 -10.33
CA PRO A 10 4.65 -18.63 -9.59
C PRO A 10 4.65 -18.34 -8.08
N SER A 11 4.35 -17.10 -7.68
CA SER A 11 4.05 -16.80 -6.28
C SER A 11 2.58 -17.07 -6.01
N GLY A 12 2.18 -18.33 -6.18
CA GLY A 12 0.91 -18.89 -5.72
C GLY A 12 0.89 -19.16 -4.22
N THR A 13 1.51 -18.28 -3.43
CA THR A 13 1.24 -18.20 -1.99
C THR A 13 0.00 -17.34 -1.90
N GLU A 14 -1.13 -17.93 -1.52
CA GLU A 14 -2.33 -17.15 -1.19
C GLU A 14 -1.88 -16.02 -0.26
N PRO A 15 -1.99 -14.75 -0.69
CA PRO A 15 -1.27 -13.69 -0.03
C PRO A 15 -1.83 -13.58 1.39
N GLU A 16 -0.96 -13.80 2.37
CA GLU A 16 -1.29 -13.74 3.78
C GLU A 16 -2.12 -12.46 4.05
N PRO A 17 -3.21 -12.55 4.82
CA PRO A 17 -4.12 -11.44 5.00
C PRO A 17 -3.37 -10.23 5.56
N ALA A 18 -3.20 -9.20 4.74
CA ALA A 18 -2.54 -7.96 5.17
C ALA A 18 -3.41 -7.24 6.19
N VAL A 19 -2.77 -6.69 7.22
CA VAL A 19 -3.43 -5.96 8.31
C VAL A 19 -3.05 -4.49 8.22
N CYS A 20 -4.03 -3.61 8.34
CA CYS A 20 -3.76 -2.18 8.36
C CYS A 20 -3.01 -1.82 9.64
N ALA A 21 -1.82 -1.23 9.49
CA ALA A 21 -0.98 -0.85 10.63
C ALA A 21 -1.62 0.24 11.52
N ARG A 22 -2.59 0.99 10.99
CA ARG A 22 -3.28 2.06 11.73
C ARG A 22 -4.54 1.58 12.46
N CYS A 23 -5.44 0.88 11.79
CA CYS A 23 -6.76 0.52 12.34
C CYS A 23 -6.98 -0.98 12.55
N GLY A 24 -6.04 -1.84 12.13
CA GLY A 24 -6.15 -3.28 12.28
C GLY A 24 -7.08 -3.97 11.29
N THR A 25 -7.70 -3.26 10.34
CA THR A 25 -8.53 -3.87 9.28
C THR A 25 -7.73 -4.95 8.57
N ARG A 26 -8.33 -6.13 8.39
CA ARG A 26 -7.73 -7.25 7.66
C ARG A 26 -8.25 -7.26 6.23
N SER A 27 -7.37 -7.49 5.27
CA SER A 27 -7.78 -7.76 3.90
C SER A 27 -8.07 -9.25 3.71
N PRO A 28 -9.18 -9.63 3.05
CA PRO A 28 -9.60 -11.02 2.91
C PRO A 28 -8.71 -11.88 2.00
N GLY A 29 -7.65 -11.33 1.38
CA GLY A 29 -6.72 -12.08 0.54
C GLY A 29 -5.51 -11.26 0.15
N GLY A 30 -4.67 -10.89 1.13
CA GLY A 30 -3.48 -10.07 0.88
C GLY A 30 -3.76 -8.58 0.78
N ALA A 31 -2.71 -7.75 0.78
CA ALA A 31 -2.87 -6.31 0.62
C ALA A 31 -3.50 -6.03 -0.77
N PRO A 32 -4.71 -5.44 -0.84
CA PRO A 32 -5.31 -5.07 -2.11
C PRO A 32 -4.40 -4.06 -2.83
N PRO A 33 -4.40 -4.02 -4.18
CA PRO A 33 -3.63 -3.03 -4.94
C PRO A 33 -4.05 -1.58 -4.63
N THR A 34 -5.21 -1.39 -4.01
CA THR A 34 -5.73 -0.09 -3.56
C THR A 34 -5.19 0.37 -2.21
N TRP A 35 -4.50 -0.49 -1.46
CA TRP A 35 -3.89 -0.14 -0.18
C TRP A 35 -2.51 0.47 -0.38
N THR A 36 -2.17 1.44 0.46
CA THR A 36 -0.86 2.07 0.43
C THR A 36 0.15 1.19 1.16
N CYS A 37 1.28 0.90 0.51
CA CYS A 37 2.44 0.29 1.14
C CYS A 37 3.47 1.38 1.46
N SER A 38 3.87 1.47 2.72
CA SER A 38 4.98 2.31 3.18
C SER A 38 6.09 1.42 3.73
N VAL A 39 7.33 1.88 3.68
CA VAL A 39 8.46 1.22 4.34
C VAL A 39 8.97 2.17 5.42
N GLU A 40 8.81 1.78 6.68
CA GLU A 40 9.28 2.55 7.83
C GLU A 40 10.25 1.69 8.63
N ASN A 41 11.44 2.22 8.94
CA ASN A 41 12.49 1.48 9.65
C ASN A 41 12.80 0.11 9.01
N GLY A 42 12.75 0.03 7.68
CA GLY A 42 12.97 -1.21 6.92
C GLY A 42 11.78 -2.20 6.94
N THR A 43 10.70 -1.88 7.65
CA THR A 43 9.50 -2.72 7.75
C THR A 43 8.40 -2.22 6.83
N ARG A 44 7.81 -3.11 6.03
CA ARG A 44 6.64 -2.80 5.20
C ARG A 44 5.41 -2.67 6.08
N GLN A 45 4.74 -1.53 6.00
CA GLN A 45 3.46 -1.28 6.63
C GLN A 45 2.41 -1.02 5.57
N TYR A 46 1.24 -1.62 5.74
CA TYR A 46 0.11 -1.47 4.84
C TYR A 46 -0.99 -0.62 5.49
N PHE A 47 -1.61 0.26 4.70
CA PHE A 47 -2.69 1.13 5.14
C PHE A 47 -3.92 0.94 4.25
N CYS A 48 -5.08 0.76 4.87
CA CYS A 48 -6.35 0.72 4.14
C CYS A 48 -6.65 2.07 3.48
N VAL A 49 -7.51 2.05 2.47
CA VAL A 49 -7.90 3.23 1.69
C VAL A 49 -8.31 4.40 2.58
N ASP A 50 -9.12 4.14 3.61
CA ASP A 50 -9.58 5.18 4.54
C ASP A 50 -8.44 5.78 5.36
N CYS A 51 -7.58 4.93 5.92
CA CYS A 51 -6.44 5.36 6.72
C CYS A 51 -5.39 6.11 5.89
N ALA A 52 -5.16 5.67 4.65
CA ALA A 52 -4.27 6.35 3.72
C ALA A 52 -4.79 7.75 3.36
N ARG A 53 -6.08 7.88 3.00
CA ARG A 53 -6.70 9.18 2.70
C ARG A 53 -6.74 10.12 3.90
N ALA A 54 -7.00 9.58 5.10
CA ALA A 54 -6.93 10.35 6.33
C ALA A 54 -5.52 10.88 6.62
N ASN A 55 -4.47 10.13 6.26
CA ASN A 55 -3.08 10.57 6.44
C ASN A 55 -2.66 11.63 5.42
N LEU A 56 -3.09 11.52 4.16
CA LEU A 56 -2.82 12.54 3.13
C LEU A 56 -3.34 13.92 3.54
N ARG A 57 -4.57 14.00 4.09
CA ARG A 57 -5.14 15.25 4.60
C ARG A 57 -4.34 15.89 5.74
N ALA A 58 -3.66 15.08 6.55
CA ALA A 58 -2.84 15.56 7.67
C ALA A 58 -1.47 16.10 7.25
N ILE A 59 -1.01 15.75 6.04
CA ILE A 59 0.24 16.25 5.44
C ILE A 59 -0.04 17.54 4.64
N GLU A 60 -1.17 17.60 3.92
CA GLU A 60 -1.61 18.79 3.17
C GLU A 60 -1.78 20.04 4.06
N GLY A 61 -2.24 19.88 5.31
CA GLY A 61 -2.35 20.98 6.28
C GLY A 61 -1.02 21.49 6.84
N ARG A 62 0.11 20.87 6.48
CA ARG A 62 1.45 21.17 6.99
C ARG A 62 2.44 21.58 5.90
N LEU A 63 2.09 21.40 4.63
CA LEU A 63 2.82 22.02 3.53
C LEU A 63 2.48 23.51 3.55
N ASP A 64 3.48 24.33 3.88
CA ASP A 64 3.34 25.77 3.79
C ASP A 64 2.91 26.14 2.36
N SER A 65 1.91 27.00 2.25
CA SER A 65 1.37 27.47 0.98
C SER A 65 2.38 28.21 0.11
N SER A 66 3.66 28.34 0.51
CA SER A 66 4.75 28.92 -0.27
C SER A 66 5.31 28.05 -1.43
N TRP A 67 4.76 26.86 -1.69
CA TRP A 67 5.20 25.98 -2.78
C TRP A 67 4.45 26.19 -4.12
N TRP A 68 3.52 27.14 -4.25
CA TRP A 68 3.00 27.52 -5.58
C TRP A 68 3.95 28.46 -6.33
#